data_AF-A0A1M5D5U7-F1
#
_entry.id   AF-A0A1M5D5U7-F1
#
_cell.length_a   1.000
_cell.length_b   1.000
_cell.length_c   1.000
_cell.angle_alpha   90.00
_cell.angle_beta   90.00
_cell.angle_gamma   90.00
#
_symmetry.space_group_name_H-M   'P 1'
#
loop_
_entity.id
_entity.type
_entity.pdbx_description
1 polymer ?
#
loop_
_entity_poly.entity_id
_entity_poly.type
_entity_poly.pdbx_seq_one_letter_code
_entity_poly.pdbx_strand_id
1 'polypeptide(L)' 'MAYVLLILASLVGLAGCAYFLRKNILVIREKNKNEPKAYKRKLNYVLTGIWYGYLTIFFLGLTINNIGNW' A
#
# COMPACT_ATOMS: atom_id res chain seq x y z
N MET A 1 12.80 19.45 14.38
CA MET A 1 13.45 18.12 14.28
C MET A 1 12.46 16.96 14.26
N ALA A 2 11.44 16.91 15.13
CA ALA A 2 10.45 15.83 15.13
C ALA A 2 9.71 15.68 13.78
N TYR A 3 9.29 16.78 13.16
CA TYR A 3 8.57 16.76 11.88
C TYR A 3 9.42 16.22 10.72
N VAL A 4 10.73 16.48 10.69
CA VAL A 4 11.65 15.90 9.68
C VAL A 4 11.65 14.38 9.74
N LEU A 5 11.74 13.82 10.96
CA LEU A 5 11.71 12.38 11.17
C LEU A 5 10.36 11.78 10.76
N LEU A 6 9.26 12.49 11.02
CA LEU A 6 7.92 12.06 10.61
C LEU A 6 7.73 12.08 9.09
N ILE A 7 8.30 13.07 8.38
CA ILE A 7 8.31 13.14 6.91
C ILE A 7 9.15 11.98 6.34
N LEU A 8 10.34 11.73 6.90
CA LEU A 8 11.16 10.59 6.46
C LEU A 8 10.46 9.25 6.70
N ALA A 9 9.80 9.09 7.85
CA ALA A 9 9.02 7.90 8.16
C ALA A 9 7.84 7.71 7.19
N SER A 10 7.13 8.78 6.81
CA SER A 10 6.02 8.68 5.86
C SER A 10 6.49 8.35 4.44
N LEU A 11 7.64 8.87 4.01
CA LEU A 11 8.28 8.50 2.74
C LEU A 11 8.72 7.04 2.71
N VAL A 12 9.34 6.55 3.78
CA VAL A 12 9.68 5.12 3.93
C VAL A 12 8.41 4.26 3.93
N GLY A 13 7.34 4.71 4.57
CA GLY A 13 6.02 4.07 4.54
C GLY A 13 5.45 3.93 3.13
N LEU A 14 5.53 5.00 2.31
CA LEU A 14 5.12 4.98 0.90
C LEU A 14 5.95 3.99 0.07
N ALA A 15 7.27 4.02 0.21
CA ALA A 15 8.17 3.09 -0.48
C ALA A 15 7.87 1.64 -0.08
N GLY A 16 7.63 1.39 1.22
CA GLY A 16 7.21 0.10 1.74
C GLY A 16 5.88 -0.37 1.14
N CYS A 17 4.90 0.51 1.02
CA CYS A 17 3.61 0.18 0.39
C CYS A 17 3.79 -0.30 -1.06
N ALA A 18 4.59 0.41 -1.87
CA ALA A 18 4.85 0.03 -3.25
C ALA A 18 5.57 -1.33 -3.33
N TYR A 19 6.57 -1.55 -2.47
CA TYR A 19 7.32 -2.80 -2.41
C TYR A 19 6.43 -4.00 -2.04
N PHE A 20 5.64 -3.87 -0.98
CA PHE A 20 4.78 -4.95 -0.51
C PHE A 20 3.56 -5.17 -1.42
N LEU A 21 3.02 -4.12 -2.05
CA LEU A 21 1.99 -4.25 -3.07
C LEU A 21 2.48 -5.15 -4.22
N ARG A 22 3.68 -4.88 -4.74
CA ARG A 22 4.28 -5.72 -5.79
C ARG A 22 4.43 -7.17 -5.34
N LYS A 23 4.95 -7.40 -4.13
CA LYS A 23 5.07 -8.76 -3.58
C LYS A 23 3.71 -9.46 -3.47
N ASN A 24 2.70 -8.78 -2.94
CA ASN A 24 1.37 -9.36 -2.77
C ASN A 24 0.68 -9.65 -4.11
N ILE A 25 0.86 -8.81 -5.12
CA ILE A 25 0.34 -9.09 -6.48
C ILE A 25 0.95 -10.38 -7.03
N LEU A 26 2.25 -10.61 -6.85
CA LEU A 26 2.91 -11.85 -7.30
C LEU A 26 2.37 -13.08 -6.56
N VAL A 27 2.22 -13.00 -5.24
CA VAL A 27 1.65 -14.07 -4.42
C VAL A 27 0.20 -14.36 -4.83
N ILE A 28 -0.62 -13.32 -5.06
CA ILE A 28 -2.01 -13.48 -5.52
C ILE A 28 -2.05 -14.12 -6.90
N ARG A 29 -1.15 -13.72 -7.80
CA ARG A 29 -1.05 -14.32 -9.14
C ARG A 29 -0.78 -15.82 -9.04
N GLU A 30 0.12 -16.25 -8.16
CA GLU A 30 0.39 -17.68 -7.92
C GLU A 30 -0.82 -18.40 -7.32
N LYS A 31 -1.42 -17.84 -6.25
CA LYS A 31 -2.62 -18.42 -5.62
C LYS A 31 -3.79 -18.54 -6.59
N ASN A 32 -3.98 -17.54 -7.46
CA ASN A 32 -5.08 -17.50 -8.41
C ASN A 32 -4.95 -18.53 -9.54
N LYS A 33 -3.77 -19.11 -9.79
CA LYS A 33 -3.63 -20.24 -10.74
C LYS A 33 -4.43 -21.46 -10.31
N ASN A 34 -4.54 -21.67 -9.00
CA ASN A 34 -5.19 -22.83 -8.40
C ASN A 34 -6.63 -22.53 -7.93
N GLU A 35 -7.13 -21.30 -8.09
CA GLU A 35 -8.47 -20.91 -7.63
C GLU A 35 -9.50 -21.09 -8.76
N PRO A 36 -10.40 -22.09 -8.67
CA PRO A 36 -11.39 -22.34 -9.71
C PRO A 36 -12.43 -21.21 -9.84
N LYS A 37 -12.73 -20.50 -8.75
CA LYS A 37 -13.81 -19.51 -8.72
C LYS A 37 -13.34 -18.16 -9.28
N ALA A 38 -13.94 -17.74 -10.41
CA ALA A 38 -13.60 -16.48 -11.09
C ALA A 38 -13.81 -15.23 -10.20
N TYR A 39 -14.86 -15.21 -9.38
CA TYR A 39 -15.12 -14.08 -8.48
C TYR A 39 -14.03 -13.94 -7.41
N LYS A 40 -13.57 -15.06 -6.81
CA LYS A 40 -12.48 -15.03 -5.81
C LYS A 40 -11.19 -14.50 -6.40
N ARG A 41 -10.84 -14.92 -7.64
CA ARG A 41 -9.65 -14.43 -8.35
C ARG A 41 -9.66 -12.92 -8.51
N LYS A 42 -10.79 -12.33 -8.94
CA LYS A 42 -10.93 -10.87 -9.07
C LYS A 42 -10.92 -10.17 -7.71
N LEU A 43 -11.65 -10.70 -6.74
CA LEU A 43 -11.82 -10.08 -5.43
C LEU A 43 -10.50 -9.98 -4.66
N ASN A 44 -9.59 -10.95 -4.81
CA ASN A 44 -8.23 -10.88 -4.25
C ASN A 44 -7.46 -9.63 -4.73
N TYR A 45 -7.51 -9.32 -6.03
CA TYR A 45 -6.85 -8.13 -6.57
C TYR A 45 -7.55 -6.84 -6.13
N VAL A 46 -8.89 -6.82 -6.13
CA VAL A 46 -9.67 -5.64 -5.72
C VAL A 46 -9.41 -5.29 -4.26
N LEU A 47 -9.50 -6.27 -3.35
CA LEU A 47 -9.24 -6.03 -1.92
C LEU A 47 -7.79 -5.57 -1.68
N THR A 48 -6.83 -6.14 -2.41
CA THR A 48 -5.44 -5.70 -2.32
C THR A 48 -5.27 -4.26 -2.81
N GLY A 49 -5.90 -3.91 -3.92
CA GLY A 49 -5.91 -2.54 -4.43
C GLY A 49 -6.52 -1.55 -3.44
N ILE A 50 -7.65 -1.90 -2.82
CA ILE A 50 -8.29 -1.06 -1.79
C ILE A 50 -7.37 -0.88 -0.58
N TRP A 51 -6.77 -1.97 -0.09
CA TRP A 51 -5.87 -1.94 1.07
C TRP A 51 -4.66 -1.03 0.83
N TYR A 52 -3.95 -1.25 -0.27
CA TYR A 52 -2.78 -0.44 -0.58
C TYR A 52 -3.13 0.98 -1.00
N GLY A 53 -4.28 1.20 -1.64
CA GLY A 53 -4.79 2.54 -1.92
C GLY A 53 -5.05 3.33 -0.65
N TYR A 54 -5.67 2.72 0.35
CA TYR A 54 -5.87 3.31 1.67
C TYR A 54 -4.52 3.67 2.34
N LEU A 55 -3.56 2.75 2.34
CA LEU A 55 -2.23 3.00 2.91
C LEU A 55 -1.51 4.15 2.19
N THR A 56 -1.58 4.22 0.86
CA THR A 56 -0.99 5.31 0.08
C THR A 56 -1.61 6.65 0.46
N ILE A 57 -2.94 6.75 0.56
CA ILE A 57 -3.62 7.98 0.98
C ILE A 57 -3.23 8.36 2.41
N PHE A 58 -3.15 7.38 3.32
CA PHE A 58 -2.75 7.62 4.71
C PHE A 58 -1.33 8.22 4.80
N PHE A 59 -0.34 7.61 4.14
CA PHE A 59 1.02 8.13 4.18
C PHE A 59 1.19 9.46 3.42
N LEU A 60 0.45 9.68 2.33
CA LEU A 60 0.38 10.99 1.66
C LEU A 60 -0.18 12.06 2.60
N GLY A 61 -1.29 11.77 3.28
CA GLY A 61 -1.89 12.68 4.25
C GLY A 61 -0.95 13.00 5.40
N LEU A 62 -0.24 12.00 5.93
CA LEU A 62 0.81 12.22 6.93
C LEU A 62 1.93 13.11 6.39
N THR A 63 2.40 12.86 5.17
CA THR A 63 3.46 13.65 4.55
C THR A 63 3.05 15.11 4.41
N ILE A 64 1.85 15.39 3.88
CA ILE A 64 1.31 16.74 3.70
C ILE A 64 1.12 17.45 5.05
N ASN A 65 0.52 16.78 6.03
CA ASN A 65 0.30 17.33 7.37
C ASN A 65 1.62 17.69 8.08
N ASN A 66 2.62 16.81 7.96
CA ASN A 66 3.91 17.03 8.60
C ASN A 66 4.74 18.11 7.91
N ILE A 67 4.62 18.27 6.58
CA ILE A 67 5.25 19.37 5.83
C ILE A 67 4.60 20.71 6.19
N GLY A 68 3.27 20.77 6.32
CA GLY A 68 2.56 22.01 6.64
C GLY A 68 2.79 22.54 8.07
N ASN A 69 3.27 21.68 8.97
CA ASN A 69 3.60 22.01 10.37
C ASN A 69 5.11 22.15 10.64
N TRP A 70 5.94 22.06 9.59
CA TRP A 70 7.39 22.07 9.73
C TRP A 70 7.99 23.48 9.82
#